data_AF-A0A2V4C1Q2-F1
#
_entry.id   AF-A0A2V4C1Q2-F1
#
_cell.length_a   1.000
_cell.length_b   1.000
_cell.length_c   1.000
_cell.angle_alpha   90.00
_cell.angle_beta   90.00
_cell.angle_gamma   90.00
#
_symmetry.space_group_name_H-M   'P 1'
#
loop_
_entity.id
_entity.type
_entity.pdbx_description
1 polymer ?
#
loop_
_entity_poly.entity_id
_entity_poly.type
_entity_poly.pdbx_seq_one_letter_code
_entity_poly.pdbx_strand_id
1 'polypeptide(L)'
;MKKKIYFLILALGILGCSADEDKAPKDFEFTTEYTTQITVGGFVGVSNRTFKTGETFKGTDNGKETIEIRIAEHSKLNNDCPNSWCYQEMLNVPREYLKLKE
;
A
#
# COMPACT_ATOMS: atom_id res chain seq x y z
N MET A 1 -34.29 27.90 -26.61
CA MET A 1 -33.35 28.07 -25.48
C MET A 1 -33.03 26.78 -24.71
N LYS A 2 -33.71 25.65 -24.93
CA LYS A 2 -33.44 24.40 -24.18
C LYS A 2 -32.20 23.60 -24.66
N LYS A 3 -31.79 23.76 -25.92
CA LYS A 3 -30.67 22.99 -26.51
C LYS A 3 -29.27 23.39 -26.01
N LYS A 4 -29.07 24.64 -25.54
CA LYS A 4 -27.77 25.12 -25.05
C LYS A 4 -27.47 24.69 -23.60
N ILE A 5 -28.49 24.31 -22.83
CA ILE A 5 -28.34 23.88 -21.44
C ILE A 5 -27.75 22.46 -21.36
N TYR A 6 -28.10 21.57 -22.29
CA TYR A 6 -27.56 20.21 -22.32
C TYR A 6 -26.05 20.16 -22.60
N PHE A 7 -25.53 21.12 -23.37
CA PHE A 7 -24.09 21.21 -23.66
C PHE A 7 -23.24 21.58 -22.42
N LEU A 8 -23.82 22.35 -21.49
CA LEU A 8 -23.14 22.78 -20.26
C LEU A 8 -22.98 21.62 -19.26
N ILE A 9 -23.96 20.71 -19.21
CA ILE A 9 -23.95 19.54 -18.30
C ILE A 9 -22.94 18.48 -18.78
N LEU A 10 -22.78 18.33 -20.10
CA LEU A 10 -21.85 17.35 -20.67
C LEU A 10 -20.37 17.75 -20.45
N ALA A 11 -20.07 19.06 -20.42
CA ALA A 11 -18.71 19.56 -20.22
C ALA A 11 -18.20 19.43 -18.78
N LEU A 12 -19.09 19.31 -17.79
CA LEU A 12 -18.72 19.17 -16.37
C LEU A 12 -18.37 17.72 -15.97
N GLY A 13 -18.65 16.73 -16.82
CA GLY A 13 -18.38 15.32 -16.51
C GLY A 13 -16.94 14.84 -16.76
N ILE A 14 -16.09 15.65 -17.39
CA ILE A 14 -14.80 15.20 -17.94
C ILE A 14 -13.58 15.51 -17.05
N LEU A 15 -13.76 16.19 -15.91
CA LEU A 15 -12.66 16.56 -15.00
C LEU A 15 -12.45 15.57 -13.83
N GLY A 16 -13.18 14.47 -13.79
CA GLY A 16 -13.21 13.55 -12.65
C GLY A 16 -12.30 12.33 -12.73
N CYS A 17 -11.32 12.28 -13.64
CA CYS A 17 -10.41 11.14 -13.75
C CYS A 17 -8.96 11.60 -13.58
N SER A 18 -8.56 11.88 -12.34
CA SER A 18 -7.15 11.84 -11.96
C SER A 18 -6.72 10.38 -12.03
N ALA A 19 -6.07 10.01 -13.13
CA ALA A 19 -5.31 8.77 -13.18
C ALA A 19 -4.14 8.95 -12.21
N ASP A 20 -4.25 8.37 -11.01
CA ASP A 20 -3.05 8.11 -10.20
C ASP A 20 -2.18 7.18 -11.06
N GLU A 21 -1.05 7.69 -11.53
CA GLU A 21 -0.06 6.88 -12.22
C GLU A 21 0.49 5.86 -11.20
N ASP A 22 0.01 4.62 -11.28
CA ASP A 22 0.47 3.52 -10.45
C ASP A 22 1.98 3.31 -10.68
N LYS A 23 2.79 3.78 -9.73
CA LYS A 23 4.24 3.57 -9.75
C LYS A 23 4.52 2.07 -9.56
N ALA A 24 5.39 1.53 -10.42
CA ALA A 24 5.82 0.14 -10.30
C ALA A 24 6.44 -0.14 -8.91
N PRO A 25 6.14 -1.30 -8.28
CA PRO A 25 6.74 -1.67 -7.00
C PRO A 25 8.25 -1.78 -7.10
N LYS A 26 8.96 -1.30 -6.07
CA LYS A 26 10.42 -1.39 -5.91
C LYS A 26 10.77 -2.10 -4.61
N ASP A 27 12.00 -2.56 -4.48
CA ASP A 27 12.47 -3.19 -3.25
C ASP A 27 12.98 -2.10 -2.27
N PHE A 28 12.52 -2.15 -1.03
CA PHE A 28 12.90 -1.24 0.05
C PHE A 28 13.52 -2.01 1.19
N GLU A 29 14.59 -1.47 1.76
CA GLU A 29 15.33 -2.06 2.87
C GLU A 29 15.18 -1.20 4.14
N PHE A 30 14.91 -1.86 5.28
CA PHE A 30 14.90 -1.19 6.58
C PHE A 30 16.30 -0.73 6.98
N THR A 31 16.46 0.56 7.27
CA THR A 31 17.74 1.17 7.70
C THR A 31 17.91 1.14 9.22
N THR A 32 16.81 1.06 9.96
CA THR A 32 16.77 0.94 11.42
C THR A 32 15.63 0.04 11.84
N GLU A 33 15.68 -0.50 13.07
CA GLU A 33 14.61 -1.33 13.59
C GLU A 33 13.30 -0.53 13.70
N TYR A 34 12.21 -1.13 13.25
CA TYR A 34 10.88 -0.54 13.31
C TYR A 34 9.91 -1.54 13.93
N THR A 35 9.26 -1.17 15.03
CA THR A 35 8.26 -2.02 15.67
C THR A 35 6.88 -1.41 15.49
N THR A 36 5.95 -2.19 14.96
CA THR A 36 4.57 -1.77 14.82
C THR A 36 3.62 -2.94 14.99
N GLN A 37 2.36 -2.62 15.22
CA GLN A 37 1.28 -3.58 15.28
C GLN A 37 0.87 -3.98 13.86
N ILE A 38 0.83 -5.29 13.62
CA ILE A 38 0.31 -5.87 12.38
C ILE A 38 -0.83 -6.83 12.70
N THR A 39 -1.76 -6.97 11.76
CA THR A 39 -2.83 -7.97 11.86
C THR A 39 -2.41 -9.27 11.17
N VAL A 40 -2.45 -10.39 11.92
CA VAL A 40 -2.10 -11.72 11.42
C VAL A 40 -3.31 -12.65 11.61
N GLY A 41 -3.67 -13.42 10.59
CA GLY A 41 -4.82 -14.32 10.67
C GLY A 41 -6.19 -13.61 10.64
N GLY A 42 -6.24 -12.30 10.39
CA GLY A 42 -7.43 -11.47 10.23
C GLY A 42 -8.25 -11.25 11.50
N PHE A 43 -8.76 -12.34 12.06
CA PHE A 43 -9.51 -12.38 13.31
C PHE A 43 -8.68 -12.95 14.48
N VAL A 44 -7.52 -13.56 14.19
CA VAL A 44 -6.68 -14.25 15.19
C VAL A 44 -5.95 -13.28 16.13
N GLY A 45 -5.56 -12.09 15.65
CA GLY A 45 -5.13 -11.01 16.54
C GLY A 45 -4.22 -9.96 15.91
N VAL A 46 -4.04 -8.88 16.68
CA VAL A 46 -3.01 -7.86 16.45
C VAL A 46 -1.76 -8.28 17.20
N SER A 47 -0.60 -8.25 16.54
CA SER A 47 0.68 -8.59 17.16
C SER A 47 1.73 -7.53 16.82
N ASN A 48 2.65 -7.31 17.75
CA ASN A 48 3.81 -6.47 17.47
C ASN A 48 4.80 -7.26 16.60
N ARG A 49 5.17 -6.68 15.46
CA ARG A 49 6.27 -7.14 14.64
C ARG A 49 7.39 -6.11 14.69
N THR A 50 8.60 -6.57 15.00
CA THR A 50 9.83 -5.78 14.84
C THR A 50 10.49 -6.16 13.53
N PHE A 51 10.57 -5.21 12.61
CA PHE A 51 11.32 -5.30 11.38
C PHE A 51 12.78 -4.96 11.66
N LYS A 52 13.70 -5.85 11.29
CA LYS A 52 15.14 -5.69 11.52
C LYS A 52 15.78 -4.84 10.42
N THR A 53 16.85 -4.12 10.77
CA THR A 53 17.73 -3.49 9.78
C THR A 53 18.20 -4.53 8.75
N GLY A 54 18.11 -4.18 7.47
CA GLY A 54 18.47 -5.05 6.35
C GLY A 54 17.32 -5.91 5.81
N GLU A 55 16.19 -6.03 6.51
CA GLU A 55 15.01 -6.69 5.94
C GLU A 55 14.51 -5.92 4.71
N THR A 56 14.15 -6.65 3.65
CA THR A 56 13.75 -6.08 2.37
C THR A 56 12.32 -6.49 2.01
N PHE A 57 11.53 -5.53 1.50
CA PHE A 57 10.15 -5.75 1.06
C PHE A 57 9.86 -5.01 -0.24
N LYS A 58 8.96 -5.56 -1.05
CA LYS A 58 8.39 -4.84 -2.20
C LYS A 58 7.46 -3.74 -1.70
N GLY A 59 7.51 -2.56 -2.30
CA GLY A 59 6.63 -1.46 -1.94
C GLY A 59 6.54 -0.38 -3.01
N THR A 60 5.68 0.61 -2.76
CA THR A 60 5.43 1.73 -3.67
C THR A 60 5.66 3.05 -2.94
N ASP A 61 6.50 3.92 -3.52
CA ASP A 61 6.75 5.26 -3.01
C ASP A 61 5.98 6.32 -3.81
N ASN A 62 4.89 6.79 -3.23
CA ASN A 62 4.04 7.83 -3.82
C ASN A 62 4.51 9.26 -3.50
N GLY A 63 5.73 9.44 -2.97
CA GLY A 63 6.28 10.74 -2.58
C GLY A 63 5.65 11.32 -1.31
N LYS A 64 4.96 10.48 -0.52
CA LYS A 64 4.28 10.86 0.72
C LYS A 64 5.23 10.77 1.91
N GLU A 65 4.74 10.96 3.13
CA GLU A 65 5.51 10.78 4.37
C GLU A 65 5.82 9.29 4.65
N THR A 66 5.00 8.40 4.11
CA THR A 66 5.13 6.95 4.25
C THR A 66 5.37 6.26 2.90
N ILE A 67 6.05 5.12 2.94
CA ILE A 67 6.11 4.14 1.85
C ILE A 67 5.19 2.99 2.20
N GLU A 68 4.38 2.54 1.25
CA GLU A 68 3.56 1.35 1.42
C GLU A 68 4.39 0.12 1.02
N ILE A 69 4.62 -0.78 1.96
CA ILE A 69 5.33 -2.05 1.73
C ILE A 69 4.36 -3.23 1.84
N ARG A 70 4.60 -4.26 1.03
CA ARG A 70 3.92 -5.55 1.10
C ARG A 70 4.63 -6.46 2.09
N ILE A 71 4.03 -6.70 3.24
CA ILE A 71 4.61 -7.50 4.34
C ILE A 71 4.23 -8.99 4.28
N ALA A 72 3.28 -9.33 3.41
CA ALA A 72 2.85 -10.70 3.16
C ALA A 72 2.93 -10.98 1.65
N GLU A 73 4.06 -11.54 1.20
CA GLU A 73 4.17 -12.11 -0.15
C GLU A 73 3.64 -13.54 -0.10
N HIS A 74 2.76 -13.93 -1.03
CA HIS A 74 2.03 -15.21 -1.05
C HIS A 74 2.94 -16.43 -0.81
N SER A 75 3.12 -16.79 0.46
CA SER A 75 3.72 -18.05 0.87
C SER A 75 2.66 -19.15 0.88
N LYS A 76 3.04 -20.43 0.93
CA LYS A 76 2.07 -21.53 1.07
C LYS A 76 1.14 -21.35 2.28
N LEU A 77 1.58 -20.63 3.32
CA LEU A 77 0.78 -20.28 4.51
C LEU A 77 -0.31 -19.23 4.20
N ASN A 78 -0.15 -18.42 3.15
CA ASN A 78 -1.15 -17.45 2.69
C ASN A 78 -2.12 -18.03 1.65
N ASN A 79 -1.84 -19.21 1.08
CA ASN A 79 -2.71 -19.84 0.09
C ASN A 79 -3.99 -20.44 0.70
N ASP A 80 -3.95 -20.79 1.99
CA ASP A 80 -5.13 -21.26 2.75
C ASP A 80 -5.91 -20.11 3.39
N CYS A 81 -5.72 -18.89 2.90
CA CYS A 81 -6.51 -17.74 3.31
C CYS A 81 -7.88 -17.75 2.57
N PRO A 82 -9.01 -17.95 3.27
CA PRO A 82 -10.31 -18.06 2.63
C PRO A 82 -10.91 -16.70 2.22
N ASN A 83 -10.37 -15.59 2.70
CA ASN A 83 -10.92 -14.24 2.47
C ASN A 83 -9.89 -13.12 2.68
N SER A 84 -10.07 -11.98 1.99
CA SER A 84 -9.13 -10.84 1.95
C SER A 84 -8.82 -10.16 3.29
N TRP A 85 -9.41 -10.59 4.41
CA TRP A 85 -9.12 -10.04 5.73
C TRP A 85 -8.20 -10.93 6.56
N CYS A 86 -7.84 -12.12 6.09
CA CYS A 86 -7.06 -13.11 6.82
C CYS A 86 -5.63 -12.68 7.21
N TYR A 87 -5.09 -11.59 6.66
CA TYR A 87 -3.83 -10.98 7.13
C TYR A 87 -3.71 -9.57 6.55
N GLN A 88 -2.93 -8.72 7.22
CA GLN A 88 -2.54 -7.43 6.67
C GLN A 88 -1.49 -7.65 5.57
N GLU A 89 -1.86 -7.37 4.32
CA GLU A 89 -0.92 -7.52 3.19
C GLU A 89 0.04 -6.34 3.08
N MET A 90 -0.47 -5.14 3.34
CA MET A 90 0.22 -3.87 3.14
C MET A 90 0.43 -3.13 4.46
N LEU A 91 1.55 -2.44 4.57
CA LEU A 91 1.90 -1.63 5.74
C LEU A 91 2.48 -0.30 5.27
N ASN A 92 1.93 0.81 5.77
CA ASN A 92 2.52 2.12 5.61
C ASN A 92 3.62 2.32 6.65
N VAL A 93 4.85 2.55 6.19
CA VAL A 93 6.03 2.73 7.03
C VAL A 93 6.58 4.14 6.81
N PRO A 94 6.93 4.90 7.87
CA PRO A 94 7.53 6.22 7.69
C PRO A 94 8.83 6.12 6.90
N ARG A 95 9.02 7.04 5.95
CA ARG A 95 10.13 6.99 5.00
C ARG A 95 11.51 6.97 5.63
N GLU A 96 11.67 7.57 6.80
CA GLU A 96 12.92 7.60 7.55
C GLU A 96 13.46 6.21 7.94
N TYR A 97 12.59 5.19 7.99
CA TYR A 97 12.95 3.82 8.31
C TYR A 97 13.39 2.99 7.09
N LEU A 98 13.22 3.51 5.86
CA LEU A 98 13.42 2.77 4.63
C LEU A 98 14.35 3.49 3.65
N LYS A 99 15.14 2.70 2.92
CA LYS A 99 15.88 3.16 1.74
C LYS A 99 15.49 2.31 0.52
N LEU A 100 15.56 2.90 -0.67
CA LEU A 100 15.48 2.13 -1.90
C LEU A 100 16.68 1.17 -1.96
N LYS A 101 16.42 -0.10 -2.25
CA LYS A 101 17.46 -1.10 -2.50
C LYS A 101 17.78 -1.10 -3.99
N GLU A 102 19.05 -0.86 -4.32
CA GLU A 102 19.57 -0.91 -5.69
C GLU A 102 19.66 -2.34 -6.22
#